data_AF-A0A9D9G187-F1
#
_entry.id   AF-A0A9D9G187-F1
#
_cell.length_a   1.000
_cell.length_b   1.000
_cell.length_c   1.000
_cell.angle_alpha   90.00
_cell.angle_beta   90.00
_cell.angle_gamma   90.00
#
_symmetry.space_group_name_H-M   'P 1'
#
loop_
_entity.id
_entity.type
_entity.pdbx_description
1 polymer ?
#
loop_
_entity_poly.entity_id
_entity_poly.type
_entity_poly.pdbx_seq_one_letter_code
_entity_poly.pdbx_strand_id
1 'polypeptide(L)'
;MKRKFCLLLLFVLPLLSLAQVEELLCQVLDSQTNQPVVFATVLVKTRSVGVISDDNGNFRLPIRYKANNDIIRISCIGYKTIEINVVSLKDTELNVFKLVPKIEALDAVTIVAQKNRPAADRLQAREIIRRAIAKMRVNYPTTPHSYIGYYRDYQLLNKTFFNLNEGIMEEFDAGFQTNKIFYKDNQAALYSFEQNNSFPKDPLLTQAYDNTSLKFMEAATLSGFGGNELSILNIHNAIRHYEKKSFSFADVFKEDFIVNHTFRVTDKMYLDDQPIYRISFFANDDITGVKNRADGVIFIGYDTYAIHKLEYNGYQFDDQEPFYSVTVEYKPIGDKMYLNYISFFNEFKVKSAKSFKLESIEYDPPSNAFIVKFNNPIDEKTITKKRRFKFEYYDERLDIDEVRLMTPHRLQIKIADRFGDEDLANFKTMTGLEYKIRGVKDLAGRKLDELVFLDVDQYREFFVQQVFTDKTLPEDLKFVNKAEMLKDAYINNERIDNDTYWINSPLKKIKD
;
A
#
# COMPACT_ATOMS: atom_id res chain seq x y z
N MET A 1 -31.25 41.83 -24.30
CA MET A 1 -31.42 40.36 -24.33
C MET A 1 -30.12 39.56 -24.14
N LYS A 2 -28.92 40.02 -24.56
CA LYS A 2 -27.66 39.24 -24.42
C LYS A 2 -27.14 39.02 -22.99
N ARG A 3 -27.46 39.91 -22.04
CA ARG A 3 -26.97 39.85 -20.63
C ARG A 3 -27.73 38.84 -19.74
N LYS A 4 -28.96 38.47 -20.08
CA LYS A 4 -29.74 37.44 -19.38
C LYS A 4 -29.38 36.01 -19.80
N PHE A 5 -28.80 35.82 -21.00
CA PHE A 5 -28.35 34.52 -21.50
C PHE A 5 -27.06 34.03 -20.81
N CYS A 6 -26.16 34.94 -20.41
CA CYS A 6 -24.94 34.61 -19.68
C CYS A 6 -25.19 34.15 -18.22
N LEU A 7 -26.25 34.65 -17.57
CA LEU A 7 -26.64 34.21 -16.21
C LEU A 7 -27.32 32.82 -16.22
N LEU A 8 -28.00 32.45 -17.30
CA LEU A 8 -28.59 31.11 -17.44
C LEU A 8 -27.51 30.03 -17.60
N LEU A 9 -26.41 30.32 -18.31
CA LEU A 9 -25.27 29.39 -18.42
C LEU A 9 -24.58 29.12 -17.06
N LEU A 10 -24.48 30.13 -16.18
CA LEU A 10 -23.85 29.98 -14.86
C LEU A 10 -24.60 29.04 -13.90
N PHE A 11 -25.91 28.85 -14.11
CA PHE A 11 -26.73 27.93 -13.30
C PHE A 11 -26.76 26.48 -13.82
N VAL A 12 -26.25 26.20 -15.02
CA VAL A 12 -26.19 24.82 -15.58
C VAL A 12 -24.83 24.17 -15.30
N LEU A 13 -23.77 24.95 -15.11
CA LEU A 13 -22.43 24.46 -14.76
C LEU A 13 -22.33 23.61 -13.46
N PRO A 14 -23.12 23.82 -12.38
CA PRO A 14 -23.06 22.95 -11.20
C PRO A 14 -23.62 21.54 -11.46
N LEU A 15 -24.54 21.37 -12.43
CA LEU A 15 -25.15 20.07 -12.73
C LEU A 15 -24.20 19.11 -13.47
N LEU A 16 -23.13 19.62 -14.10
CA LEU A 16 -22.07 18.81 -14.70
C LEU A 16 -21.05 18.32 -13.65
N SER A 17 -21.12 18.77 -12.39
CA SER A 17 -20.19 18.38 -11.32
C SER A 17 -20.58 17.11 -10.54
N LEU A 18 -21.68 16.46 -10.93
CA LEU A 18 -22.17 15.22 -10.30
C LEU A 18 -21.79 13.93 -11.07
N ALA A 19 -20.88 14.00 -12.03
CA ALA A 19 -20.23 12.80 -12.57
C ALA A 19 -19.20 12.25 -11.56
N GLN A 20 -19.65 11.91 -10.35
CA GLN A 20 -18.92 10.94 -9.53
C GLN A 20 -19.05 9.59 -10.25
N VAL A 21 -17.93 8.94 -10.51
CA VAL A 21 -17.94 7.52 -10.87
C VAL A 21 -18.55 6.80 -9.68
N GLU A 22 -19.82 6.40 -9.79
CA GLU A 22 -20.42 5.55 -8.77
C GLU A 22 -19.68 4.20 -8.77
N GLU A 23 -19.30 3.73 -7.59
CA GLU A 23 -18.55 2.50 -7.39
C GLU A 23 -19.35 1.55 -6.52
N LEU A 24 -19.40 0.29 -6.94
CA LEU A 24 -19.91 -0.81 -6.13
C LEU A 24 -18.85 -1.21 -5.10
N LEU A 25 -19.18 -1.06 -3.82
CA LEU A 25 -18.30 -1.46 -2.72
C LEU A 25 -18.42 -2.97 -2.51
N CYS A 26 -17.28 -3.66 -2.48
CA CYS A 26 -17.23 -5.11 -2.43
C CYS A 26 -16.24 -5.62 -1.36
N GLN A 27 -16.50 -6.80 -0.80
CA GLN A 27 -15.61 -7.49 0.14
C GLN A 27 -15.61 -9.01 -0.11
N VAL A 28 -14.44 -9.64 -0.03
CA VAL A 28 -14.24 -11.09 -0.17
C VAL A 28 -13.83 -11.68 1.17
N LEU A 29 -14.62 -12.63 1.67
CA LEU A 29 -14.39 -13.32 2.94
C LEU A 29 -14.27 -14.83 2.75
N ASP A 30 -13.56 -15.47 3.66
CA ASP A 30 -13.54 -16.92 3.79
C ASP A 30 -14.90 -17.41 4.32
N SER A 31 -15.52 -18.37 3.65
CA SER A 31 -16.83 -18.90 4.03
C SER A 31 -16.87 -19.64 5.38
N GLN A 32 -15.74 -20.20 5.82
CA GLN A 32 -15.62 -20.94 7.08
C GLN A 32 -15.22 -20.02 8.24
N THR A 33 -14.25 -19.13 8.04
CA THR A 33 -13.66 -18.32 9.13
C THR A 33 -14.21 -16.89 9.20
N ASN A 34 -14.89 -16.42 8.16
CA ASN A 34 -15.26 -15.02 7.92
C ASN A 34 -14.09 -14.02 7.97
N GLN A 35 -12.84 -14.50 7.87
CA GLN A 35 -11.67 -13.62 7.72
C GLN A 35 -11.57 -13.09 6.28
N PRO A 36 -10.99 -11.89 6.06
CA PRO A 36 -10.69 -11.38 4.74
C PRO A 36 -9.88 -12.35 3.86
N VAL A 37 -10.27 -12.50 2.59
CA VAL A 37 -9.40 -13.12 1.59
C VAL A 37 -8.56 -12.03 0.96
N VAL A 38 -7.32 -11.93 1.43
CA VAL A 38 -6.34 -10.93 1.00
C VAL A 38 -5.85 -11.25 -0.41
N PHE A 39 -5.72 -10.21 -1.24
CA PHE A 39 -5.23 -10.29 -2.62
C PHE A 39 -5.96 -11.28 -3.54
N ALA A 40 -7.27 -11.46 -3.37
CA ALA A 40 -8.11 -12.18 -4.32
C ALA A 40 -8.16 -11.43 -5.67
N THR A 41 -8.01 -12.17 -6.77
CA THR A 41 -8.12 -11.63 -8.13
C THR A 41 -9.58 -11.51 -8.54
N VAL A 42 -9.99 -10.31 -8.95
CA VAL A 42 -11.32 -9.99 -9.50
C VAL A 42 -11.18 -9.60 -10.97
N LEU A 43 -11.63 -10.46 -11.89
CA LEU A 43 -11.53 -10.25 -13.33
C LEU A 43 -12.91 -9.99 -13.94
N VAL A 44 -13.06 -8.91 -14.72
CA VAL A 44 -14.21 -8.68 -15.60
C VAL A 44 -14.03 -9.54 -16.87
N LYS A 45 -14.74 -10.68 -16.94
CA LYS A 45 -14.46 -11.74 -17.95
C LYS A 45 -14.55 -11.27 -19.40
N THR A 46 -15.49 -10.37 -19.70
CA THR A 46 -15.76 -9.85 -21.05
C THR A 46 -14.67 -8.92 -21.57
N ARG A 47 -13.86 -8.32 -20.69
CA ARG A 47 -12.90 -7.27 -21.03
C ARG A 47 -11.44 -7.63 -20.76
N SER A 48 -11.16 -8.74 -20.07
CA SER A 48 -9.80 -9.13 -19.64
C SER A 48 -9.09 -8.07 -18.78
N VAL A 49 -9.88 -7.27 -18.04
CA VAL A 49 -9.42 -6.24 -17.09
C VAL A 49 -9.92 -6.60 -15.70
N GLY A 50 -9.12 -6.34 -14.65
CA GLY A 50 -9.49 -6.70 -13.29
C GLY A 50 -8.81 -5.87 -12.21
N VAL A 51 -9.13 -6.15 -10.96
CA VAL A 51 -8.47 -5.60 -9.76
C VAL A 51 -8.18 -6.72 -8.76
N ILE A 52 -7.41 -6.38 -7.73
CA ILE A 52 -7.03 -7.27 -6.64
C ILE A 52 -7.63 -6.69 -5.35
N SER A 53 -8.18 -7.54 -4.47
CA SER A 53 -8.67 -7.11 -3.15
C SER A 53 -7.52 -6.67 -2.23
N ASP A 54 -7.81 -5.73 -1.32
CA ASP A 54 -6.84 -5.26 -0.32
C ASP A 54 -6.69 -6.24 0.87
N ASP A 55 -5.89 -5.86 1.87
CA ASP A 55 -5.65 -6.63 3.11
C ASP A 55 -6.91 -6.86 3.95
N ASN A 56 -7.97 -6.10 3.71
CA ASN A 56 -9.29 -6.28 4.32
C ASN A 56 -10.27 -7.03 3.41
N GLY A 57 -9.77 -7.59 2.30
CA GLY A 57 -10.56 -8.31 1.31
C GLY A 57 -11.44 -7.39 0.47
N ASN A 58 -11.27 -6.06 0.57
CA ASN A 58 -12.13 -5.10 -0.10
C ASN A 58 -11.68 -4.81 -1.52
N PHE A 59 -12.64 -4.53 -2.39
CA PHE A 59 -12.38 -3.92 -3.70
C PHE A 59 -13.55 -3.03 -4.13
N ARG A 60 -13.30 -2.18 -5.12
CA ARG A 60 -14.27 -1.29 -5.75
C ARG A 60 -14.45 -1.71 -7.21
N LEU A 61 -15.69 -1.70 -7.68
CA LEU A 61 -16.04 -2.02 -9.06
C LEU A 61 -16.86 -0.86 -9.66
N PRO A 62 -16.41 -0.20 -10.73
CA PRO A 62 -17.16 0.86 -11.41
C PRO A 62 -18.59 0.44 -11.80
N ILE A 63 -19.58 1.30 -11.54
CA ILE A 63 -21.00 1.00 -11.79
C ILE A 63 -21.30 0.63 -13.25
N ARG A 64 -20.50 1.11 -14.20
CA ARG A 64 -20.62 0.78 -15.63
C ARG A 64 -20.60 -0.72 -15.91
N TYR A 65 -19.88 -1.52 -15.13
CA TYR A 65 -19.86 -2.98 -15.30
C TYR A 65 -21.22 -3.62 -14.94
N LYS A 66 -21.99 -2.97 -14.04
CA LYS A 66 -23.40 -3.31 -13.78
C LYS A 66 -24.28 -2.96 -14.97
N ALA A 67 -24.15 -1.73 -15.49
CA ALA A 67 -24.92 -1.26 -16.65
C ALA A 67 -24.72 -2.14 -17.91
N ASN A 68 -23.53 -2.70 -18.09
CA ASN A 68 -23.21 -3.58 -19.22
C ASN A 68 -23.57 -5.06 -19.00
N ASN A 69 -24.16 -5.42 -17.84
CA ASN A 69 -24.44 -6.82 -17.46
C ASN A 69 -23.18 -7.72 -17.55
N ASP A 70 -22.04 -7.18 -17.13
CA ASP A 70 -20.78 -7.92 -17.15
C ASP A 70 -20.76 -9.03 -16.07
N ILE A 71 -19.88 -10.01 -16.25
CA ILE A 71 -19.62 -11.07 -15.27
C ILE A 71 -18.24 -10.85 -14.66
N ILE A 72 -18.18 -10.76 -13.33
CA ILE A 72 -16.91 -10.82 -12.60
C ILE A 72 -16.61 -12.26 -12.17
N ARG A 73 -15.32 -12.60 -12.19
CA ARG A 73 -14.75 -13.86 -11.70
C ARG A 73 -13.83 -13.55 -10.54
N ILE A 74 -14.06 -14.17 -9.40
CA ILE A 74 -13.23 -14.01 -8.19
C ILE A 74 -12.46 -15.31 -7.93
N SER A 75 -11.14 -15.23 -7.88
CA SER A 75 -10.25 -16.38 -7.65
C SER A 75 -9.12 -16.05 -6.67
N CYS A 76 -8.67 -17.05 -5.90
CA CYS A 76 -7.51 -16.99 -5.01
C CYS A 76 -6.93 -18.40 -4.87
N ILE A 77 -5.61 -18.53 -4.71
CA ILE A 77 -4.96 -19.83 -4.47
C ILE A 77 -5.52 -20.43 -3.17
N GLY A 78 -5.97 -21.68 -3.21
CA GLY A 78 -6.55 -22.38 -2.06
C GLY A 78 -8.06 -22.18 -1.89
N TYR A 79 -8.74 -21.53 -2.85
CA TYR A 79 -10.19 -21.26 -2.79
C TYR A 79 -10.91 -21.73 -4.06
N LYS A 80 -12.20 -22.05 -3.94
CA LYS A 80 -13.08 -22.28 -5.10
C LYS A 80 -13.39 -20.94 -5.76
N THR A 81 -13.09 -20.84 -7.05
CA THR A 81 -13.44 -19.70 -7.89
C THR A 81 -14.96 -19.57 -8.02
N ILE A 82 -15.46 -18.34 -8.00
CA ILE A 82 -16.87 -18.02 -8.23
C ILE A 82 -17.03 -17.02 -9.38
N GLU A 83 -18.18 -17.08 -10.05
CA GLU A 83 -18.60 -16.10 -11.05
C GLU A 83 -19.89 -15.44 -10.60
N ILE A 84 -19.96 -14.11 -10.73
CA ILE A 84 -21.09 -13.29 -10.29
C ILE A 84 -21.49 -12.36 -11.43
N ASN A 85 -22.79 -12.34 -11.77
CA ASN A 85 -23.31 -11.32 -12.66
C ASN A 85 -23.42 -9.98 -11.92
N VAL A 86 -22.76 -8.94 -12.44
CA VAL A 86 -22.68 -7.62 -11.79
C VAL A 86 -24.07 -6.97 -11.66
N VAL A 87 -25.02 -7.28 -12.54
CA VAL A 87 -26.42 -6.80 -12.45
C VAL A 87 -27.09 -7.13 -11.10
N SER A 88 -26.65 -8.19 -10.42
CA SER A 88 -27.19 -8.63 -9.13
C SER A 88 -26.67 -7.84 -7.92
N LEU A 89 -25.65 -6.98 -8.11
CA LEU A 89 -25.01 -6.25 -7.02
C LEU A 89 -25.85 -5.03 -6.59
N LYS A 90 -25.76 -4.70 -5.30
CA LYS A 90 -26.43 -3.54 -4.70
C LYS A 90 -25.56 -2.29 -4.85
N ASP A 91 -26.20 -1.16 -5.18
CA ASP A 91 -25.50 0.09 -5.52
C ASP A 91 -24.98 0.84 -4.28
N THR A 92 -25.73 0.82 -3.19
CA THR A 92 -25.45 1.62 -1.98
C THR A 92 -25.01 0.80 -0.76
N GLU A 93 -24.91 -0.53 -0.90
CA GLU A 93 -24.54 -1.46 0.18
C GLU A 93 -23.21 -2.16 -0.12
N LEU A 94 -22.52 -2.61 0.93
CA LEU A 94 -21.35 -3.47 0.78
C LEU A 94 -21.76 -4.85 0.27
N ASN A 95 -21.29 -5.21 -0.93
CA ASN A 95 -21.50 -6.52 -1.52
C ASN A 95 -20.46 -7.51 -0.97
N VAL A 96 -20.90 -8.53 -0.23
CA VAL A 96 -19.99 -9.50 0.41
C VAL A 96 -20.02 -10.84 -0.32
N PHE A 97 -18.84 -11.33 -0.72
CA PHE A 97 -18.65 -12.61 -1.40
C PHE A 97 -17.94 -13.58 -0.48
N LYS A 98 -18.45 -14.81 -0.34
CA LYS A 98 -17.85 -15.85 0.50
C LYS A 98 -17.19 -16.92 -0.36
N LEU A 99 -15.88 -17.10 -0.24
CA LEU A 99 -15.15 -18.14 -0.96
C LEU A 99 -15.02 -19.40 -0.11
N VAL A 100 -15.18 -20.56 -0.74
CA VAL A 100 -15.04 -21.86 -0.08
C VAL A 100 -13.58 -22.33 -0.18
N PRO A 101 -12.87 -22.60 0.93
CA PRO A 101 -11.55 -23.20 0.87
C PRO A 101 -11.53 -24.50 0.03
N LYS A 102 -10.52 -24.62 -0.84
CA LYS A 102 -10.20 -25.79 -1.67
C LYS A 102 -8.73 -26.17 -1.40
N ILE A 103 -8.50 -26.76 -0.23
CA ILE A 103 -7.18 -27.20 0.23
C ILE A 103 -7.22 -28.71 0.46
N GLU A 104 -6.32 -29.45 -0.17
CA GLU A 104 -6.04 -30.84 0.18
C GLU A 104 -4.81 -30.85 1.09
N ALA A 105 -5.03 -31.06 2.40
CA ALA A 105 -3.93 -31.36 3.30
C ALA A 105 -3.23 -32.62 2.78
N LEU A 106 -1.91 -32.52 2.55
CA LEU A 106 -1.11 -33.70 2.33
C LEU A 106 -0.90 -34.34 3.70
N ASP A 107 -1.22 -35.63 3.83
CA ASP A 107 -0.98 -36.37 5.08
C ASP A 107 0.47 -36.14 5.53
N ALA A 108 0.64 -35.34 6.59
CA ALA A 108 1.94 -35.00 7.16
C ALA A 108 2.67 -36.24 7.73
N VAL A 109 2.02 -37.42 7.69
CA VAL A 109 2.51 -38.72 8.15
C VAL A 109 2.18 -39.85 7.15
N THR A 110 2.47 -39.67 5.86
CA THR A 110 2.88 -40.80 4.97
C THR A 110 4.27 -40.59 4.35
N ILE A 111 5.12 -39.80 5.02
CA ILE A 111 6.54 -39.66 4.68
C ILE A 111 7.47 -40.22 5.80
N VAL A 112 6.92 -40.67 6.95
CA VAL A 112 7.72 -41.29 8.04
C VAL A 112 7.42 -42.78 8.31
N ALA A 113 6.40 -43.39 7.68
CA ALA A 113 5.95 -44.75 8.05
C ALA A 113 5.63 -45.74 6.90
N GLN A 114 6.35 -45.69 5.77
CA GLN A 114 6.42 -46.84 4.86
C GLN A 114 7.87 -47.13 4.47
N LYS A 115 8.46 -48.09 5.18
CA LYS A 115 9.88 -48.51 5.16
C LYS A 115 10.36 -49.09 3.80
N ASN A 116 9.50 -49.18 2.78
CA ASN A 116 9.74 -49.92 1.53
C ASN A 116 9.48 -49.14 0.22
N ARG A 117 9.54 -47.80 0.20
CA ARG A 117 9.69 -47.04 -1.08
C ARG A 117 11.13 -46.58 -1.26
N PRO A 118 11.75 -46.75 -2.46
CA PRO A 118 13.10 -46.25 -2.73
C PRO A 118 13.17 -44.73 -2.56
N ALA A 119 14.28 -44.22 -2.02
CA ALA A 119 14.52 -42.79 -1.83
C ALA A 119 14.41 -41.94 -3.13
N ALA A 120 14.46 -42.58 -4.30
CA ALA A 120 14.35 -41.95 -5.61
C ALA A 120 12.94 -41.44 -5.98
N ASP A 121 11.86 -41.91 -5.32
CA ASP A 121 10.47 -41.51 -5.63
C ASP A 121 9.97 -40.31 -4.80
N ARG A 122 10.84 -39.70 -3.98
CA ARG A 122 10.56 -38.46 -3.27
C ARG A 122 11.22 -37.30 -3.99
N LEU A 123 10.45 -36.57 -4.80
CA LEU A 123 10.82 -35.21 -5.20
C LEU A 123 10.88 -34.33 -3.94
N GLN A 124 12.09 -34.21 -3.36
CA GLN A 124 12.33 -33.34 -2.22
C GLN A 124 11.93 -31.90 -2.60
N ALA A 125 11.36 -31.12 -1.67
CA ALA A 125 10.95 -29.73 -1.92
C ALA A 125 12.03 -28.91 -2.66
N ARG A 126 13.29 -29.13 -2.27
CA ARG A 126 14.50 -28.59 -2.91
C ARG A 126 14.61 -28.88 -4.42
N GLU A 127 14.28 -30.09 -4.87
CA GLU A 127 14.29 -30.50 -6.28
C GLU A 127 13.12 -29.86 -7.05
N ILE A 128 11.93 -29.72 -6.45
CA ILE A 128 10.80 -28.97 -7.06
C ILE A 128 11.23 -27.53 -7.34
N ILE A 129 11.85 -26.86 -6.36
CA ILE A 129 12.35 -25.49 -6.51
C ILE A 129 13.48 -25.43 -7.55
N ARG A 130 14.42 -26.37 -7.59
CA ARG A 130 15.46 -26.36 -8.63
C ARG A 130 14.90 -26.55 -10.04
N ARG A 131 13.83 -27.34 -10.20
CA ARG A 131 13.12 -27.48 -11.48
C ARG A 131 12.40 -26.18 -11.85
N ALA A 132 11.76 -25.52 -10.89
CA ALA A 132 11.13 -24.22 -11.11
C ALA A 132 12.15 -23.15 -11.54
N ILE A 133 13.28 -23.04 -10.83
CA ILE A 133 14.39 -22.14 -11.19
C ILE A 133 14.93 -22.48 -12.59
N ALA A 134 15.17 -23.75 -12.90
CA ALA A 134 15.66 -24.18 -14.21
C ALA A 134 14.69 -23.85 -15.35
N LYS A 135 13.36 -23.85 -15.08
CA LYS A 135 12.33 -23.51 -16.05
C LYS A 135 12.00 -22.02 -16.14
N MET A 136 12.65 -21.12 -15.39
CA MET A 136 12.28 -19.69 -15.41
C MET A 136 12.38 -19.05 -16.81
N ARG A 137 13.44 -19.33 -17.59
CA ARG A 137 13.52 -18.84 -18.98
C ARG A 137 12.41 -19.36 -19.89
N VAL A 138 11.85 -20.54 -19.59
CA VAL A 138 10.76 -21.16 -20.36
C VAL A 138 9.40 -20.61 -19.90
N ASN A 139 9.19 -20.46 -18.60
CA ASN A 139 7.89 -20.13 -18.02
C ASN A 139 7.58 -18.62 -18.00
N TYR A 140 8.58 -17.74 -18.16
CA TYR A 140 8.38 -16.29 -18.10
C TYR A 140 8.72 -15.60 -19.44
N PRO A 141 8.16 -14.40 -19.71
CA PRO A 141 8.41 -13.68 -20.95
C PRO A 141 9.88 -13.28 -21.12
N THR A 142 10.41 -13.55 -22.30
CA THR A 142 11.72 -13.07 -22.75
C THR A 142 11.63 -12.02 -23.86
N THR A 143 10.40 -11.65 -24.23
CA THR A 143 10.09 -10.65 -25.25
C THR A 143 9.47 -9.40 -24.61
N PRO A 144 9.51 -8.24 -25.29
CA PRO A 144 8.87 -7.02 -24.80
C PRO A 144 7.36 -7.20 -24.54
N HIS A 145 6.91 -6.77 -23.36
CA HIS A 145 5.54 -6.84 -22.90
C HIS A 145 5.26 -5.70 -21.93
N SER A 146 4.00 -5.50 -21.56
CA SER A 146 3.66 -4.48 -20.57
C SER A 146 2.48 -4.84 -19.67
N TYR A 147 2.38 -4.09 -18.58
CA TYR A 147 1.35 -4.22 -17.56
C TYR A 147 0.70 -2.87 -17.31
N ILE A 148 -0.58 -2.71 -17.65
CA ILE A 148 -1.37 -1.59 -17.14
C ILE A 148 -1.94 -1.99 -15.79
N GLY A 149 -1.74 -1.15 -14.77
CA GLY A 149 -2.10 -1.47 -13.41
C GLY A 149 -2.34 -0.26 -12.52
N TYR A 150 -3.00 -0.54 -11.40
CA TYR A 150 -3.22 0.38 -10.31
C TYR A 150 -2.04 0.27 -9.33
N TYR A 151 -1.31 1.37 -9.14
CA TYR A 151 -0.26 1.52 -8.14
C TYR A 151 -0.74 2.34 -6.95
N ARG A 152 -0.31 1.95 -5.74
CA ARG A 152 -0.44 2.77 -4.54
C ARG A 152 0.78 2.68 -3.62
N ASP A 153 1.08 3.77 -2.92
CA ASP A 153 1.94 3.76 -1.73
C ASP A 153 1.36 4.61 -0.61
N TYR A 154 1.58 4.17 0.63
CA TYR A 154 1.08 4.85 1.82
C TYR A 154 1.89 4.47 3.06
N GLN A 155 1.69 5.22 4.14
CA GLN A 155 2.25 4.91 5.44
C GLN A 155 1.14 4.65 6.46
N LEU A 156 1.37 3.72 7.38
CA LEU A 156 0.51 3.48 8.53
C LEU A 156 1.28 3.86 9.80
N LEU A 157 0.72 4.77 10.59
CA LEU A 157 1.32 5.24 11.83
C LEU A 157 0.22 5.39 12.88
N ASN A 158 0.36 4.71 14.02
CA ASN A 158 -0.66 4.71 15.09
C ASN A 158 -2.06 4.36 14.55
N LYS A 159 -2.15 3.33 13.70
CA LYS A 159 -3.37 2.90 12.98
C LYS A 159 -3.96 3.93 12.02
N THR A 160 -3.30 5.08 11.78
CA THR A 160 -3.74 6.12 10.84
C THR A 160 -2.97 6.02 9.53
N PHE A 161 -3.70 5.99 8.40
CA PHE A 161 -3.12 6.03 7.06
C PHE A 161 -2.69 7.46 6.71
N PHE A 162 -1.47 7.62 6.20
CA PHE A 162 -0.87 8.88 5.76
C PHE A 162 -0.39 8.79 4.31
N ASN A 163 -0.41 9.93 3.63
CA ASN A 163 0.21 10.14 2.31
C ASN A 163 -0.17 9.09 1.26
N LEU A 164 -1.45 8.69 1.21
CA LEU A 164 -1.91 7.76 0.19
C LEU A 164 -1.73 8.38 -1.21
N ASN A 165 -0.77 7.82 -1.96
CA ASN A 165 -0.49 8.16 -3.35
C ASN A 165 -1.05 7.04 -4.22
N GLU A 166 -1.84 7.38 -5.24
CA GLU A 166 -2.57 6.42 -6.06
C GLU A 166 -2.49 6.81 -7.52
N GLY A 167 -2.44 5.83 -8.42
CA GLY A 167 -2.36 6.13 -9.85
C GLY A 167 -2.51 4.91 -10.75
N ILE A 168 -2.84 5.18 -12.02
CA ILE A 168 -2.77 4.20 -13.09
C ILE A 168 -1.47 4.40 -13.85
N MET A 169 -0.72 3.31 -14.06
CA MET A 169 0.54 3.32 -14.79
C MET A 169 0.67 2.11 -15.71
N GLU A 170 1.55 2.24 -16.70
CA GLU A 170 2.01 1.12 -17.51
C GLU A 170 3.49 0.83 -17.23
N GLU A 171 3.77 -0.39 -16.78
CA GLU A 171 5.14 -0.91 -16.73
C GLU A 171 5.48 -1.65 -18.03
N PHE A 172 6.44 -1.14 -18.77
CA PHE A 172 7.09 -1.81 -19.90
C PHE A 172 8.25 -2.68 -19.41
N ASP A 173 8.31 -3.91 -19.90
CA ASP A 173 9.35 -4.88 -19.55
C ASP A 173 9.86 -5.61 -20.80
N ALA A 174 11.16 -5.51 -21.06
CA ALA A 174 11.85 -6.08 -22.22
C ALA A 174 12.14 -7.58 -22.08
N GLY A 175 11.67 -8.23 -21.01
CA GLY A 175 11.84 -9.66 -20.74
C GLY A 175 12.82 -9.97 -19.61
N PHE A 176 12.63 -11.13 -18.99
CA PHE A 176 13.29 -11.57 -17.76
C PHE A 176 14.82 -11.65 -17.82
N GLN A 177 15.40 -11.76 -19.01
CA GLN A 177 16.85 -11.70 -19.24
C GLN A 177 17.46 -10.31 -19.05
N THR A 178 16.64 -9.25 -19.03
CA THR A 178 17.10 -7.87 -18.89
C THR A 178 17.09 -7.39 -17.44
N ASN A 179 17.96 -6.44 -17.09
CA ASN A 179 17.94 -5.81 -15.76
C ASN A 179 16.77 -4.82 -15.65
N LYS A 180 15.83 -5.04 -14.72
CA LYS A 180 14.61 -4.20 -14.56
C LYS A 180 14.91 -2.72 -14.31
N ILE A 181 16.00 -2.40 -13.60
CA ILE A 181 16.37 -1.02 -13.26
C ILE A 181 17.21 -0.37 -14.37
N PHE A 182 18.23 -1.05 -14.90
CA PHE A 182 19.23 -0.41 -15.77
C PHE A 182 19.03 -0.63 -17.27
N TYR A 183 18.18 -1.58 -17.69
CA TYR A 183 17.91 -1.76 -19.11
C TYR A 183 17.00 -0.65 -19.62
N LYS A 184 17.41 0.02 -20.70
CA LYS A 184 16.76 1.24 -21.21
C LYS A 184 15.30 1.08 -21.61
N ASP A 185 14.89 -0.12 -22.04
CA ASP A 185 13.51 -0.36 -22.49
C ASP A 185 12.59 -0.89 -21.38
N ASN A 186 13.13 -1.07 -20.16
CA ASN A 186 12.31 -1.32 -18.96
C ASN A 186 11.93 0.04 -18.39
N GLN A 187 10.69 0.48 -18.57
CA GLN A 187 10.25 1.83 -18.21
C GLN A 187 8.86 1.80 -17.57
N ALA A 188 8.52 2.85 -16.84
CA ALA A 188 7.16 3.06 -16.35
C ALA A 188 6.62 4.39 -16.90
N ALA A 189 5.37 4.39 -17.36
CA ALA A 189 4.65 5.59 -17.77
C ALA A 189 3.46 5.80 -16.83
N LEU A 190 3.35 6.99 -16.22
CA LEU A 190 2.17 7.34 -15.43
C LEU A 190 1.08 7.86 -16.37
N TYR A 191 -0.14 7.35 -16.21
CA TYR A 191 -1.34 7.87 -16.87
C TYR A 191 -2.21 8.69 -15.91
N SER A 192 -2.20 8.35 -14.63
CA SER A 192 -2.66 9.21 -13.53
C SER A 192 -1.77 8.96 -12.30
N PHE A 193 -1.59 9.99 -11.48
CA PHE A 193 -0.94 9.87 -10.17
C PHE A 193 -1.33 11.07 -9.32
N GLU A 194 -1.94 10.82 -8.17
CA GLU A 194 -2.32 11.88 -7.24
C GLU A 194 -2.16 11.44 -5.78
N GLN A 195 -1.94 12.41 -4.91
CA GLN A 195 -1.96 12.19 -3.47
C GLN A 195 -3.37 12.48 -2.93
N ASN A 196 -4.07 11.43 -2.52
CA ASN A 196 -5.46 11.46 -2.08
C ASN A 196 -5.69 12.43 -0.91
N ASN A 197 -6.47 13.49 -1.16
CA ASN A 197 -6.75 14.55 -0.17
C ASN A 197 -7.69 14.11 0.97
N SER A 198 -8.31 12.94 0.85
CA SER A 198 -9.14 12.36 1.91
C SER A 198 -8.35 11.73 3.06
N PHE A 199 -7.02 11.72 2.96
CA PHE A 199 -6.10 11.13 3.95
C PHE A 199 -5.14 12.20 4.49
N PRO A 200 -4.76 12.14 5.78
CA PRO A 200 -3.74 13.01 6.34
C PRO A 200 -2.43 13.00 5.53
N LYS A 201 -1.80 14.17 5.43
CA LYS A 201 -0.53 14.35 4.72
C LYS A 201 0.55 14.75 5.72
N ASP A 202 1.68 14.07 5.67
CA ASP A 202 2.86 14.40 6.47
C ASP A 202 4.13 14.33 5.60
N PRO A 203 4.70 15.48 5.19
CA PRO A 203 5.92 15.54 4.39
C PRO A 203 7.16 14.92 5.05
N LEU A 204 7.14 14.70 6.38
CA LEU A 204 8.25 14.04 7.07
C LEU A 204 8.36 12.56 6.63
N LEU A 205 7.22 11.90 6.44
CA LEU A 205 7.13 10.46 6.12
C LEU A 205 7.48 10.16 4.65
N THR A 206 7.39 11.16 3.76
CA THR A 206 7.70 11.05 2.33
C THR A 206 9.17 11.30 1.98
N GLN A 207 10.04 11.47 2.96
CA GLN A 207 11.48 11.62 2.72
C GLN A 207 12.07 10.35 2.10
N ALA A 208 13.15 10.50 1.34
CA ALA A 208 13.93 9.38 0.84
C ALA A 208 14.68 8.69 2.00
N TYR A 209 14.95 7.39 1.87
CA TYR A 209 15.77 6.64 2.82
C TYR A 209 17.24 7.10 2.72
N ASP A 210 17.79 7.61 3.82
CA ASP A 210 19.22 7.96 3.95
C ASP A 210 20.03 6.88 4.70
N ASN A 211 19.37 5.91 5.34
CA ASN A 211 19.99 4.82 6.10
C ASN A 211 20.90 5.29 7.27
N THR A 212 20.76 6.53 7.76
CA THR A 212 21.59 7.05 8.86
C THR A 212 20.80 7.69 9.98
N SER A 213 20.11 8.82 9.72
CA SER A 213 19.55 9.65 10.79
C SER A 213 18.23 10.32 10.47
N LEU A 214 17.77 10.33 9.21
CA LEU A 214 16.50 10.99 8.85
C LEU A 214 15.38 9.98 8.63
N LYS A 215 15.55 8.99 7.74
CA LYS A 215 14.66 7.88 7.44
C LYS A 215 15.48 6.61 7.15
N PHE A 216 15.35 5.59 7.98
CA PHE A 216 16.13 4.35 7.89
C PHE A 216 15.36 3.15 8.48
N MET A 217 15.74 1.94 8.10
CA MET A 217 15.26 0.72 8.76
C MET A 217 16.27 0.31 9.84
N GLU A 218 15.82 -0.17 10.99
CA GLU A 218 16.74 -0.57 12.08
C GLU A 218 17.42 -1.91 11.80
N ALA A 219 16.70 -2.84 11.17
CA ALA A 219 17.19 -4.20 10.86
C ALA A 219 17.82 -4.38 9.47
N ALA A 220 17.72 -3.38 8.59
CA ALA A 220 18.20 -3.49 7.20
C ALA A 220 18.57 -2.13 6.59
N THR A 221 19.16 -2.15 5.39
CA THR A 221 19.42 -0.97 4.58
C THR A 221 18.58 -1.02 3.30
N LEU A 222 18.02 0.11 2.89
CA LEU A 222 17.21 0.23 1.68
C LEU A 222 17.81 1.29 0.75
N SER A 223 17.98 0.99 -0.54
CA SER A 223 18.36 2.02 -1.51
C SER A 223 17.23 3.05 -1.61
N GLY A 224 17.53 4.32 -1.33
CA GLY A 224 16.50 5.36 -1.29
C GLY A 224 15.94 5.76 -2.66
N PHE A 225 16.65 5.50 -3.77
CA PHE A 225 16.27 5.87 -5.14
C PHE A 225 15.71 7.30 -5.28
N GLY A 226 16.27 8.27 -4.54
CA GLY A 226 15.78 9.65 -4.48
C GLY A 226 14.32 9.83 -4.02
N GLY A 227 13.76 8.85 -3.31
CA GLY A 227 12.34 8.80 -2.93
C GLY A 227 11.43 8.17 -3.98
N ASN A 228 11.98 7.44 -4.96
CA ASN A 228 11.17 6.71 -5.95
C ASN A 228 10.68 5.38 -5.37
N GLU A 229 9.51 5.41 -4.73
CA GLU A 229 8.93 4.24 -4.07
C GLU A 229 8.58 3.11 -5.09
N LEU A 230 8.22 3.43 -6.34
CA LEU A 230 8.05 2.41 -7.39
C LEU A 230 9.35 1.67 -7.73
N SER A 231 10.49 2.35 -7.72
CA SER A 231 11.80 1.72 -7.98
C SER A 231 12.22 0.83 -6.82
N ILE A 232 11.90 1.24 -5.58
CA ILE A 232 12.02 0.40 -4.40
C ILE A 232 11.14 -0.85 -4.54
N LEU A 233 9.86 -0.72 -4.89
CA LEU A 233 8.97 -1.87 -5.12
C LEU A 233 9.54 -2.82 -6.19
N ASN A 234 10.01 -2.27 -7.30
CA ASN A 234 10.52 -3.03 -8.43
C ASN A 234 11.76 -3.89 -8.10
N ILE A 235 12.68 -3.43 -7.24
CA ILE A 235 13.84 -4.25 -6.83
C ILE A 235 13.48 -5.41 -5.89
N HIS A 236 12.29 -5.41 -5.28
CA HIS A 236 11.81 -6.45 -4.36
C HIS A 236 11.07 -7.60 -5.07
N ASN A 237 11.25 -7.77 -6.38
CA ASN A 237 10.67 -8.90 -7.13
C ASN A 237 11.72 -9.98 -7.44
N ALA A 238 12.03 -10.86 -6.47
CA ALA A 238 13.07 -11.88 -6.63
C ALA A 238 12.83 -12.83 -7.82
N ILE A 239 11.56 -13.08 -8.18
CA ILE A 239 11.19 -13.88 -9.36
C ILE A 239 11.60 -13.14 -10.65
N ARG A 240 11.27 -11.85 -10.79
CA ARG A 240 11.68 -11.05 -11.96
C ARG A 240 13.20 -10.87 -12.05
N HIS A 241 13.88 -10.80 -10.91
CA HIS A 241 15.33 -10.58 -10.81
C HIS A 241 16.14 -11.86 -10.68
N TYR A 242 15.63 -13.01 -11.10
CA TYR A 242 16.21 -14.29 -10.68
C TYR A 242 17.70 -14.53 -10.99
N GLU A 243 18.28 -13.85 -11.99
CA GLU A 243 19.73 -13.88 -12.33
C GLU A 243 20.51 -12.65 -11.80
N LYS A 244 19.94 -11.88 -10.88
CA LYS A 244 20.49 -10.67 -10.27
C LYS A 244 20.18 -10.63 -8.76
N LYS A 245 20.99 -9.88 -8.01
CA LYS A 245 20.75 -9.65 -6.58
C LYS A 245 19.44 -8.90 -6.39
N SER A 246 18.54 -9.43 -5.57
CA SER A 246 17.27 -8.80 -5.22
C SER A 246 17.32 -8.23 -3.80
N PHE A 247 16.82 -8.94 -2.80
CA PHE A 247 16.78 -8.49 -1.41
C PHE A 247 17.14 -9.61 -0.44
N SER A 248 17.67 -9.19 0.73
CA SER A 248 17.93 -10.05 1.89
C SER A 248 18.58 -11.39 1.52
N PHE A 249 18.07 -12.50 2.07
CA PHE A 249 18.66 -13.82 1.90
C PHE A 249 18.15 -14.55 0.65
N ALA A 250 17.17 -13.98 -0.08
CA ALA A 250 16.85 -14.43 -1.43
C ALA A 250 17.99 -14.17 -2.42
N ASP A 251 18.78 -13.11 -2.18
CA ASP A 251 20.00 -12.71 -2.90
C ASP A 251 19.88 -12.86 -4.43
N VAL A 252 20.76 -13.63 -5.09
CA VAL A 252 20.56 -14.04 -6.49
C VAL A 252 19.69 -15.29 -6.49
N PHE A 253 18.38 -15.14 -6.75
CA PHE A 253 17.40 -16.21 -6.57
C PHE A 253 17.78 -17.55 -7.22
N LYS A 254 18.39 -17.52 -8.41
CA LYS A 254 18.85 -18.71 -9.14
C LYS A 254 20.00 -19.46 -8.45
N GLU A 255 20.92 -18.72 -7.83
CA GLU A 255 22.18 -19.24 -7.29
C GLU A 255 22.05 -19.55 -5.79
N ASP A 256 21.44 -18.62 -5.05
CA ASP A 256 21.53 -18.57 -3.59
C ASP A 256 20.27 -19.07 -2.89
N PHE A 257 19.07 -18.91 -3.48
CA PHE A 257 17.81 -19.19 -2.77
C PHE A 257 17.74 -20.62 -2.24
N ILE A 258 18.19 -21.59 -3.02
CA ILE A 258 18.24 -23.01 -2.63
C ILE A 258 19.31 -23.29 -1.56
N VAL A 259 20.46 -22.61 -1.61
CA VAL A 259 21.55 -22.80 -0.65
C VAL A 259 21.22 -22.14 0.68
N ASN A 260 20.57 -20.98 0.64
CA ASN A 260 20.31 -20.12 1.78
C ASN A 260 19.12 -20.56 2.64
N HIS A 261 18.28 -21.49 2.16
CA HIS A 261 17.06 -21.88 2.86
C HIS A 261 16.88 -23.40 2.94
N THR A 262 16.21 -23.84 4.01
CA THR A 262 15.58 -25.16 4.12
C THR A 262 14.14 -25.10 3.60
N PHE A 263 13.60 -26.25 3.17
CA PHE A 263 12.30 -26.32 2.50
C PHE A 263 11.44 -27.49 2.99
N ARG A 264 10.14 -27.25 3.10
CA ARG A 264 9.14 -28.28 3.46
C ARG A 264 7.91 -28.13 2.56
N VAL A 265 7.56 -29.19 1.83
CA VAL A 265 6.23 -29.27 1.19
C VAL A 265 5.19 -29.40 2.30
N THR A 266 4.18 -28.54 2.28
CA THR A 266 3.16 -28.51 3.34
C THR A 266 1.82 -29.04 2.84
N ASP A 267 1.36 -28.56 1.68
CA ASP A 267 -0.02 -28.77 1.22
C ASP A 267 -0.10 -28.90 -0.30
N LYS A 268 -1.17 -29.53 -0.78
CA LYS A 268 -1.61 -29.46 -2.17
C LYS A 268 -2.77 -28.49 -2.24
N MET A 269 -2.53 -27.36 -2.90
CA MET A 269 -3.53 -26.32 -3.13
C MET A 269 -4.01 -26.33 -4.57
N TYR A 270 -5.04 -25.55 -4.83
CA TYR A 270 -5.60 -25.37 -6.17
C TYR A 270 -5.78 -23.88 -6.48
N LEU A 271 -5.48 -23.49 -7.72
CA LEU A 271 -5.98 -22.27 -8.33
C LEU A 271 -6.87 -22.71 -9.48
N ASP A 272 -8.17 -22.41 -9.40
CA ASP A 272 -9.18 -23.07 -10.22
C ASP A 272 -9.11 -24.60 -10.05
N ASP A 273 -8.75 -25.32 -11.11
CA ASP A 273 -8.53 -26.77 -11.13
C ASP A 273 -7.06 -27.16 -11.32
N GLN A 274 -6.15 -26.19 -11.40
CA GLN A 274 -4.71 -26.44 -11.50
C GLN A 274 -4.12 -26.75 -10.11
N PRO A 275 -3.47 -27.92 -9.92
CA PRO A 275 -2.81 -28.25 -8.66
C PRO A 275 -1.52 -27.44 -8.48
N ILE A 276 -1.33 -26.90 -7.27
CA ILE A 276 -0.22 -26.03 -6.88
C ILE A 276 0.43 -26.57 -5.60
N TYR A 277 1.74 -26.79 -5.64
CA TYR A 277 2.55 -27.11 -4.46
C TYR A 277 2.62 -25.89 -3.56
N ARG A 278 2.26 -26.03 -2.27
CA ARG A 278 2.63 -25.07 -1.24
C ARG A 278 3.91 -25.55 -0.55
N ILE A 279 4.97 -24.74 -0.61
CA ILE A 279 6.28 -25.07 -0.05
C ILE A 279 6.70 -23.95 0.90
N SER A 280 6.73 -24.24 2.19
CA SER A 280 7.33 -23.34 3.18
C SER A 280 8.85 -23.42 3.14
N PHE A 281 9.50 -22.30 3.43
CA PHE A 281 10.95 -22.20 3.52
C PHE A 281 11.39 -21.34 4.71
N PHE A 282 12.60 -21.60 5.19
CA PHE A 282 13.22 -20.91 6.32
C PHE A 282 14.68 -20.66 5.97
N ALA A 283 15.13 -19.41 6.06
CA ALA A 283 16.53 -19.06 5.86
C ALA A 283 17.39 -19.75 6.94
N ASN A 284 18.59 -20.20 6.55
CA ASN A 284 19.49 -20.91 7.45
C ASN A 284 20.18 -19.92 8.41
N ASP A 285 20.31 -20.29 9.68
CA ASP A 285 20.91 -19.43 10.72
C ASP A 285 22.36 -18.98 10.37
N ASP A 286 23.13 -19.83 9.68
CA ASP A 286 24.49 -19.49 9.21
C ASP A 286 24.49 -18.36 8.15
N ILE A 287 23.36 -18.11 7.49
CA ILE A 287 23.18 -17.04 6.49
C ILE A 287 22.58 -15.78 7.13
N THR A 288 21.63 -15.93 8.06
CA THR A 288 20.94 -14.78 8.68
C THR A 288 21.69 -14.20 9.88
N GLY A 289 22.60 -14.98 10.47
CA GLY A 289 23.26 -14.65 11.72
C GLY A 289 22.30 -14.67 12.91
N VAL A 290 22.77 -14.14 14.04
CA VAL A 290 22.06 -14.23 15.33
C VAL A 290 20.99 -13.14 15.56
N LYS A 291 20.86 -12.16 14.66
CA LYS A 291 19.98 -11.00 14.86
C LYS A 291 18.67 -11.06 14.07
N ASN A 292 18.66 -11.79 12.96
CA ASN A 292 17.58 -11.79 11.99
C ASN A 292 17.21 -13.24 11.64
N ARG A 293 15.95 -13.44 11.25
CA ARG A 293 15.47 -14.67 10.61
C ARG A 293 14.59 -14.31 9.42
N ALA A 294 14.39 -15.24 8.51
CA ALA A 294 13.47 -15.05 7.39
C ALA A 294 12.79 -16.36 7.03
N ASP A 295 11.52 -16.26 6.67
CA ASP A 295 10.71 -17.38 6.26
C ASP A 295 9.70 -16.96 5.20
N GLY A 296 8.97 -17.93 4.67
CA GLY A 296 7.93 -17.66 3.70
C GLY A 296 7.40 -18.90 3.01
N VAL A 297 6.66 -18.66 1.94
CA VAL A 297 5.95 -19.69 1.18
C VAL A 297 6.10 -19.43 -0.32
N ILE A 298 6.44 -20.48 -1.06
CA ILE A 298 6.49 -20.46 -2.52
C ILE A 298 5.47 -21.44 -3.09
N PHE A 299 4.74 -20.98 -4.11
CA PHE A 299 3.63 -21.68 -4.73
C PHE A 299 4.02 -22.07 -6.16
N ILE A 300 4.06 -23.38 -6.45
CA ILE A 300 4.64 -23.89 -7.72
C ILE A 300 3.64 -24.84 -8.40
N GLY A 301 3.36 -24.62 -9.69
CA GLY A 301 2.48 -25.51 -10.47
C GLY A 301 3.07 -26.92 -10.60
N TYR A 302 2.24 -27.96 -10.45
CA TYR A 302 2.71 -29.35 -10.42
C TYR A 302 3.42 -29.78 -11.72
N ASP A 303 2.81 -29.46 -12.86
CA ASP A 303 3.24 -29.95 -14.18
C ASP A 303 4.25 -29.00 -14.84
N THR A 304 4.02 -27.70 -14.70
CA THR A 304 4.80 -26.64 -15.35
C THR A 304 6.05 -26.27 -14.57
N TYR A 305 6.06 -26.50 -13.24
CA TYR A 305 7.00 -25.89 -12.29
C TYR A 305 7.06 -24.35 -12.40
N ALA A 306 5.99 -23.71 -12.87
CA ALA A 306 5.88 -22.25 -12.86
C ALA A 306 5.68 -21.76 -11.42
N ILE A 307 6.37 -20.68 -11.03
CA ILE A 307 6.17 -20.07 -9.72
C ILE A 307 4.96 -19.13 -9.83
N HIS A 308 3.86 -19.51 -9.19
CA HIS A 308 2.65 -18.71 -9.14
C HIS A 308 2.73 -17.60 -8.09
N LYS A 309 3.33 -17.86 -6.92
CA LYS A 309 3.38 -16.87 -5.84
C LYS A 309 4.61 -17.07 -4.94
N LEU A 310 5.15 -15.98 -4.42
CA LEU A 310 6.17 -15.95 -3.39
C LEU A 310 5.73 -14.96 -2.30
N GLU A 311 5.61 -15.48 -1.08
CA GLU A 311 5.49 -14.72 0.16
C GLU A 311 6.83 -14.83 0.89
N TYR A 312 7.45 -13.71 1.28
CA TYR A 312 8.76 -13.67 1.94
C TYR A 312 8.73 -12.62 3.06
N ASN A 313 9.07 -13.03 4.27
CA ASN A 313 9.06 -12.19 5.47
C ASN A 313 10.44 -12.16 6.13
N GLY A 314 10.85 -11.01 6.64
CA GLY A 314 12.03 -10.90 7.50
C GLY A 314 11.68 -10.37 8.88
N TYR A 315 12.29 -10.97 9.89
CA TYR A 315 12.06 -10.68 11.30
C TYR A 315 13.38 -10.36 11.98
N GLN A 316 13.37 -9.48 12.99
CA GLN A 316 14.38 -9.56 14.04
C GLN A 316 14.14 -10.85 14.84
N PHE A 317 15.18 -11.43 15.45
CA PHE A 317 15.14 -12.81 15.94
C PHE A 317 13.99 -13.10 16.92
N ASP A 318 13.75 -12.18 17.86
CA ASP A 318 12.73 -12.32 18.92
C ASP A 318 11.33 -11.79 18.53
N ASP A 319 11.21 -11.18 17.34
CA ASP A 319 9.98 -10.50 16.93
C ASP A 319 8.98 -11.48 16.29
N GLN A 320 7.70 -11.28 16.58
CA GLN A 320 6.59 -12.01 15.97
C GLN A 320 6.13 -11.37 14.66
N GLU A 321 6.17 -10.05 14.59
CA GLU A 321 5.81 -9.29 13.39
C GLU A 321 7.04 -9.08 12.50
N PRO A 322 6.90 -9.15 11.18
CA PRO A 322 8.01 -8.92 10.28
C PRO A 322 8.35 -7.42 10.21
N PHE A 323 9.64 -7.08 10.13
CA PHE A 323 10.05 -5.70 9.81
C PHE A 323 9.97 -5.40 8.31
N TYR A 324 9.82 -6.44 7.47
CA TYR A 324 9.40 -6.31 6.08
C TYR A 324 8.75 -7.60 5.55
N SER A 325 7.85 -7.42 4.58
CA SER A 325 7.20 -8.50 3.85
C SER A 325 7.10 -8.19 2.36
N VAL A 326 7.32 -9.20 1.53
CA VAL A 326 7.15 -9.16 0.07
C VAL A 326 6.15 -10.23 -0.32
N THR A 327 5.10 -9.84 -1.03
CA THR A 327 4.20 -10.78 -1.71
C THR A 327 4.19 -10.47 -3.20
N VAL A 328 4.48 -11.47 -4.04
CA VAL A 328 4.39 -11.35 -5.49
C VAL A 328 3.66 -12.55 -6.08
N GLU A 329 2.71 -12.29 -6.97
CA GLU A 329 1.95 -13.33 -7.68
C GLU A 329 2.05 -13.14 -9.20
N TYR A 330 2.18 -14.25 -9.90
CA TYR A 330 2.14 -14.36 -11.36
C TYR A 330 0.98 -15.27 -11.78
N LYS A 331 0.28 -14.87 -12.85
CA LYS A 331 -0.80 -15.66 -13.46
C LYS A 331 -0.41 -16.18 -14.85
N PRO A 332 -0.88 -17.36 -15.26
CA PRO A 332 -0.66 -17.87 -16.61
C PRO A 332 -1.49 -17.09 -17.64
N ILE A 333 -0.86 -16.66 -18.74
CA ILE A 333 -1.53 -16.19 -19.96
C ILE A 333 -0.86 -16.87 -21.15
N GLY A 334 -1.59 -17.75 -21.82
CA GLY A 334 -1.00 -18.66 -22.81
C GLY A 334 -0.02 -19.63 -22.13
N ASP A 335 1.20 -19.71 -22.67
CA ASP A 335 2.29 -20.56 -22.18
C ASP A 335 3.24 -19.85 -21.19
N LYS A 336 2.99 -18.57 -20.86
CA LYS A 336 3.87 -17.74 -20.02
C LYS A 336 3.18 -17.23 -18.77
N MET A 337 3.98 -16.90 -17.77
CA MET A 337 3.57 -16.34 -16.49
C MET A 337 3.80 -14.83 -16.48
N TYR A 338 2.76 -14.07 -16.17
CA TYR A 338 2.78 -12.61 -16.17
C TYR A 338 2.45 -12.08 -14.78
N LEU A 339 3.02 -10.94 -14.40
CA LEU A 339 2.77 -10.33 -13.10
C LEU A 339 1.25 -10.16 -12.89
N ASN A 340 0.74 -10.60 -11.74
CA ASN A 340 -0.62 -10.33 -11.30
C ASN A 340 -0.63 -9.18 -10.30
N TYR A 341 0.23 -9.25 -9.28
CA TYR A 341 0.49 -8.14 -8.37
C TYR A 341 1.82 -8.30 -7.64
N ILE A 342 2.29 -7.21 -7.06
CA ILE A 342 3.37 -7.19 -6.07
C ILE A 342 3.02 -6.20 -4.95
N SER A 343 3.25 -6.62 -3.71
CA SER A 343 3.16 -5.81 -2.50
C SER A 343 4.47 -5.90 -1.73
N PHE A 344 4.97 -4.76 -1.27
CA PHE A 344 6.13 -4.64 -0.40
C PHE A 344 5.79 -3.75 0.80
N PHE A 345 5.84 -4.38 1.96
CA PHE A 345 5.73 -3.77 3.27
C PHE A 345 7.12 -3.66 3.91
N ASN A 346 7.42 -2.54 4.56
CA ASN A 346 8.55 -2.42 5.48
C ASN A 346 8.28 -1.42 6.61
N GLU A 347 8.82 -1.69 7.79
CA GLU A 347 8.92 -0.72 8.88
C GLU A 347 10.12 0.21 8.65
N PHE A 348 9.99 1.49 9.00
CA PHE A 348 11.09 2.45 9.04
C PHE A 348 10.99 3.39 10.25
N LYS A 349 12.15 3.82 10.73
CA LYS A 349 12.29 4.93 11.67
C LYS A 349 12.48 6.24 10.92
N VAL A 350 11.80 7.29 11.36
CA VAL A 350 12.01 8.65 10.85
C VAL A 350 12.23 9.66 11.97
N LYS A 351 13.30 10.44 11.87
CA LYS A 351 13.62 11.50 12.81
C LYS A 351 12.70 12.68 12.57
N SER A 352 11.96 13.08 13.59
CA SER A 352 11.18 14.31 13.56
C SER A 352 12.09 15.55 13.57
N ALA A 353 12.63 15.92 12.41
CA ALA A 353 13.34 17.19 12.23
C ALA A 353 12.40 18.40 12.26
N LYS A 354 11.08 18.18 12.09
CA LYS A 354 10.01 19.16 12.32
C LYS A 354 9.22 18.73 13.56
N SER A 355 9.60 19.24 14.74
CA SER A 355 8.80 19.07 15.95
C SER A 355 7.35 19.54 15.71
N PHE A 356 6.40 18.85 16.33
CA PHE A 356 5.06 19.41 16.50
C PHE A 356 5.23 20.66 17.36
N LYS A 357 4.85 21.82 16.83
CA LYS A 357 5.11 23.14 17.43
C LYS A 357 3.95 24.08 17.22
N LEU A 358 3.92 25.11 18.06
CA LEU A 358 3.00 26.22 17.94
C LEU A 358 3.49 27.18 16.84
N GLU A 359 2.60 27.57 15.92
CA GLU A 359 2.88 28.60 14.89
C GLU A 359 2.51 30.00 15.38
N SER A 360 1.32 30.17 15.94
CA SER A 360 0.86 31.44 16.49
C SER A 360 -0.21 31.23 17.57
N ILE A 361 -0.33 32.20 18.47
CA ILE A 361 -1.52 32.41 19.30
C ILE A 361 -2.00 33.81 18.98
N GLU A 362 -3.28 33.95 18.66
CA GLU A 362 -3.94 35.22 18.39
C GLU A 362 -5.19 35.29 19.25
N TYR A 363 -5.52 36.47 19.79
CA TYR A 363 -6.77 36.67 20.49
C TYR A 363 -7.86 37.14 19.51
N ASP A 364 -9.02 36.48 19.53
CA ASP A 364 -10.21 36.82 18.75
C ASP A 364 -11.28 37.47 19.65
N PRO A 365 -11.41 38.82 19.66
CA PRO A 365 -12.36 39.52 20.51
C PRO A 365 -13.83 39.11 20.31
N PRO A 366 -14.35 38.93 19.07
CA PRO A 366 -15.74 38.50 18.86
C PRO A 366 -16.12 37.19 19.54
N SER A 367 -15.19 36.22 19.67
CA SER A 367 -15.46 34.95 20.33
C SER A 367 -14.95 34.84 21.78
N ASN A 368 -14.33 35.90 22.32
CA ASN A 368 -13.66 35.91 23.63
C ASN A 368 -12.73 34.70 23.79
N ALA A 369 -11.82 34.49 22.83
CA ALA A 369 -11.02 33.27 22.77
C ALA A 369 -9.63 33.47 22.17
N PHE A 370 -8.67 32.67 22.64
CA PHE A 370 -7.37 32.51 21.97
C PHE A 370 -7.47 31.46 20.85
N ILE A 371 -7.09 31.86 19.64
CA ILE A 371 -6.91 30.98 18.49
C ILE A 371 -5.45 30.52 18.46
N VAL A 372 -5.22 29.24 18.75
CA VAL A 372 -3.89 28.63 18.74
C VAL A 372 -3.70 27.86 17.44
N LYS A 373 -2.74 28.28 16.62
CA LYS A 373 -2.36 27.64 15.36
C LYS A 373 -1.14 26.73 15.54
N PHE A 374 -1.17 25.55 14.93
CA PHE A 374 -0.09 24.55 14.97
C PHE A 374 0.37 24.20 13.56
N ASN A 375 1.62 23.75 13.44
CA ASN A 375 2.20 23.36 12.14
C ASN A 375 1.67 22.02 11.61
N ASN A 376 1.15 21.15 12.47
CA ASN A 376 0.61 19.85 12.10
C ASN A 376 -0.85 19.69 12.57
N PRO A 377 -1.63 18.79 11.93
CA PRO A 377 -2.98 18.44 12.39
C PRO A 377 -2.99 17.86 13.81
N ILE A 378 -3.88 18.32 14.67
CA ILE A 378 -3.95 17.98 16.09
C ILE A 378 -4.74 16.68 16.30
N ASP A 379 -4.27 15.80 17.18
CA ASP A 379 -5.07 14.68 17.69
C ASP A 379 -6.09 15.21 18.73
N GLU A 380 -7.36 15.27 18.34
CA GLU A 380 -8.48 15.74 19.17
C GLU A 380 -8.61 14.95 20.49
N LYS A 381 -8.23 13.67 20.50
CA LYS A 381 -8.22 12.84 21.72
C LYS A 381 -7.27 13.43 22.79
N THR A 382 -6.29 14.24 22.40
CA THR A 382 -5.31 14.87 23.30
C THR A 382 -5.68 16.25 23.85
N ILE A 383 -6.78 16.86 23.40
CA ILE A 383 -7.19 18.21 23.86
C ILE A 383 -8.35 18.21 24.86
N THR A 384 -8.90 17.04 25.19
CA THR A 384 -10.09 16.87 26.05
C THR A 384 -9.94 17.37 27.50
N LYS A 385 -8.71 17.59 27.97
CA LYS A 385 -8.41 17.95 29.37
C LYS A 385 -8.02 19.42 29.48
N LYS A 386 -8.94 20.29 29.91
CA LYS A 386 -8.71 21.74 30.13
C LYS A 386 -7.42 22.07 30.90
N ARG A 387 -7.10 21.27 31.94
CA ARG A 387 -5.85 21.42 32.74
C ARG A 387 -4.54 21.36 31.95
N ARG A 388 -4.57 20.90 30.69
CA ARG A 388 -3.42 20.90 29.77
C ARG A 388 -3.14 22.30 29.20
N PHE A 389 -4.08 23.21 29.31
CA PHE A 389 -4.01 24.58 28.82
C PHE A 389 -3.99 25.51 30.04
N LYS A 390 -3.01 26.40 30.07
CA LYS A 390 -2.84 27.41 31.12
C LYS A 390 -2.47 28.70 30.39
N PHE A 391 -3.25 29.74 30.64
CA PHE A 391 -3.06 31.10 30.13
C PHE A 391 -3.05 32.01 31.35
N GLU A 392 -2.10 32.94 31.40
CA GLU A 392 -1.92 33.92 32.46
C GLU A 392 -1.72 35.29 31.80
N TYR A 393 -2.40 36.32 32.31
CA TYR A 393 -2.28 37.69 31.84
C TYR A 393 -1.90 38.59 33.02
N TYR A 394 -0.72 39.22 32.96
CA TYR A 394 -0.11 39.95 34.09
C TYR A 394 -0.19 39.20 35.43
N ASP A 395 0.32 37.96 35.45
CA ASP A 395 0.34 37.05 36.60
C ASP A 395 -1.04 36.57 37.11
N GLU A 396 -2.15 37.02 36.51
CA GLU A 396 -3.49 36.49 36.79
C GLU A 396 -3.85 35.33 35.87
N ARG A 397 -4.32 34.22 36.44
CA ARG A 397 -4.70 33.03 35.69
C ARG A 397 -6.07 33.21 35.04
N LEU A 398 -6.15 33.00 33.73
CA LEU A 398 -7.41 33.05 32.99
C LEU A 398 -8.21 31.75 33.15
N ASP A 399 -9.52 31.90 33.34
CA ASP A 399 -10.46 30.78 33.46
C ASP A 399 -10.89 30.28 32.07
N ILE A 400 -10.63 29.01 31.80
CA ILE A 400 -10.89 28.38 30.48
C ILE A 400 -12.29 27.73 30.47
N ASP A 401 -13.19 28.35 29.71
CA ASP A 401 -14.55 27.87 29.46
C ASP A 401 -14.59 26.66 28.53
N GLU A 402 -13.83 26.67 27.43
CA GLU A 402 -13.89 25.63 26.42
C GLU A 402 -12.57 25.54 25.65
N VAL A 403 -12.17 24.32 25.30
CA VAL A 403 -11.12 24.08 24.32
C VAL A 403 -11.73 23.26 23.19
N ARG A 404 -11.83 23.85 22.00
CA ARG A 404 -12.48 23.23 20.83
C ARG A 404 -11.55 23.22 19.62
N LEU A 405 -11.54 22.12 18.89
CA LEU A 405 -10.91 22.04 17.57
C LEU A 405 -11.77 22.81 16.54
N MET A 406 -11.25 23.90 15.97
CA MET A 406 -11.95 24.63 14.91
C MET A 406 -11.66 24.03 13.53
N THR A 407 -10.40 23.72 13.30
CA THR A 407 -9.87 23.10 12.08
C THR A 407 -8.78 22.14 12.50
N PRO A 408 -8.33 21.20 11.65
CA PRO A 408 -7.26 20.28 12.02
C PRO A 408 -6.00 20.95 12.61
N HIS A 409 -5.69 22.20 12.23
CA HIS A 409 -4.50 22.94 12.68
C HIS A 409 -4.79 24.07 13.69
N ARG A 410 -6.04 24.26 14.14
CA ARG A 410 -6.42 25.40 15.00
C ARG A 410 -7.31 24.99 16.16
N LEU A 411 -6.93 25.41 17.37
CA LEU A 411 -7.77 25.35 18.57
C LEU A 411 -8.35 26.72 18.89
N GLN A 412 -9.60 26.73 19.33
CA GLN A 412 -10.20 27.84 20.05
C GLN A 412 -10.14 27.53 21.55
N ILE A 413 -9.58 28.46 22.33
CA ILE A 413 -9.54 28.40 23.79
C ILE A 413 -10.37 29.58 24.29
N LYS A 414 -11.64 29.32 24.57
CA LYS A 414 -12.58 30.31 25.08
C LYS A 414 -12.31 30.58 26.56
N ILE A 415 -12.30 31.84 26.94
CA ILE A 415 -12.07 32.30 28.32
C ILE A 415 -13.35 32.89 28.92
N ALA A 416 -13.53 32.74 30.23
CA ALA A 416 -14.68 33.27 30.96
C ALA A 416 -14.54 34.76 31.30
N ASP A 417 -13.29 35.20 31.49
CA ASP A 417 -12.92 36.55 31.89
C ASP A 417 -13.33 37.60 30.84
N ARG A 418 -13.57 38.83 31.30
CA ARG A 418 -13.93 39.98 30.45
C ARG A 418 -12.86 41.06 30.57
N PHE A 419 -12.54 41.66 29.43
CA PHE A 419 -11.41 42.58 29.28
C PHE A 419 -11.84 43.94 28.73
N GLY A 420 -11.19 45.01 29.18
CA GLY A 420 -11.42 46.37 28.68
C GLY A 420 -10.68 46.67 27.37
N ASP A 421 -10.91 47.85 26.80
CA ASP A 421 -10.30 48.25 25.52
C ASP A 421 -8.76 48.28 25.55
N GLU A 422 -8.16 48.63 26.69
CA GLU A 422 -6.71 48.64 26.91
C GLU A 422 -6.12 47.22 26.88
N ASP A 423 -6.79 46.26 27.52
CA ASP A 423 -6.40 44.85 27.50
C ASP A 423 -6.51 44.25 26.10
N LEU A 424 -7.56 44.61 25.36
CA LEU A 424 -7.73 44.19 23.97
C LEU A 424 -6.60 44.71 23.06
N ALA A 425 -6.04 45.89 23.36
CA ALA A 425 -4.85 46.39 22.67
C ALA A 425 -3.59 45.59 23.05
N ASN A 426 -3.43 45.21 24.31
CA ASN A 426 -2.32 44.37 24.78
C ASN A 426 -2.35 42.97 24.14
N PHE A 427 -3.52 42.35 24.00
CA PHE A 427 -3.65 41.04 23.34
C PHE A 427 -3.28 41.07 21.84
N LYS A 428 -3.42 42.20 21.12
CA LYS A 428 -2.93 42.31 19.73
C LYS A 428 -1.41 42.15 19.62
N THR A 429 -0.68 42.52 20.67
CA THR A 429 0.79 42.41 20.74
C THR A 429 1.25 41.25 21.62
N MET A 430 0.32 40.46 22.16
CA MET A 430 0.58 39.38 23.12
C MET A 430 1.33 39.85 24.37
N THR A 431 1.26 41.15 24.70
CA THR A 431 1.98 41.73 25.84
C THR A 431 1.32 41.28 27.14
N GLY A 432 2.13 40.83 28.11
CA GLY A 432 1.66 40.36 29.41
C GLY A 432 1.04 38.96 29.42
N LEU A 433 0.94 38.27 28.27
CA LEU A 433 0.37 36.92 28.20
C LEU A 433 1.45 35.83 28.31
N GLU A 434 1.32 34.96 29.31
CA GLU A 434 2.07 33.70 29.39
C GLU A 434 1.15 32.50 29.13
N TYR A 435 1.71 31.42 28.57
CA TYR A 435 0.97 30.19 28.33
C TYR A 435 1.87 28.96 28.51
N LYS A 436 1.27 27.80 28.85
CA LYS A 436 2.03 26.54 28.90
C LYS A 436 1.17 25.31 28.63
N ILE A 437 1.01 24.99 27.33
CA ILE A 437 0.22 23.90 26.76
C ILE A 437 0.97 22.57 26.90
N ARG A 438 0.35 21.51 27.48
CA ARG A 438 1.09 20.29 27.91
C ARG A 438 0.39 19.00 27.53
N GLY A 439 1.09 18.11 26.82
CA GLY A 439 0.56 16.78 26.45
C GLY A 439 -0.47 16.79 25.31
N VAL A 440 -0.43 17.83 24.47
CA VAL A 440 -1.08 17.84 23.15
C VAL A 440 -0.15 17.12 22.17
N LYS A 441 -0.75 16.32 21.29
CA LYS A 441 -0.04 15.62 20.20
C LYS A 441 -0.69 15.94 18.87
N ASP A 442 0.07 15.75 17.79
CA ASP A 442 -0.51 15.70 16.45
C ASP A 442 -1.02 14.30 16.08
N LEU A 443 -1.65 14.17 14.92
CA LEU A 443 -2.15 12.88 14.41
C LEU A 443 -1.06 11.79 14.28
N ALA A 444 0.22 12.19 14.14
CA ALA A 444 1.36 11.29 14.09
C ALA A 444 1.88 10.90 15.50
N GLY A 445 1.22 11.35 16.58
CA GLY A 445 1.61 11.07 17.96
C GLY A 445 2.79 11.89 18.48
N ARG A 446 3.36 12.82 17.69
CA ARG A 446 4.46 13.70 18.12
C ARG A 446 3.93 14.64 19.19
N LYS A 447 4.63 14.73 20.32
CA LYS A 447 4.27 15.67 21.39
C LYS A 447 4.79 17.06 21.07
N LEU A 448 4.08 18.07 21.57
CA LEU A 448 4.45 19.48 21.42
C LEU A 448 5.85 19.71 22.01
N ASP A 449 6.76 20.27 21.22
CA ASP A 449 8.13 20.65 21.58
C ASP A 449 9.08 19.49 22.00
N GLU A 450 8.78 18.22 21.66
CA GLU A 450 9.69 17.07 21.85
C GLU A 450 10.28 16.58 20.52
N LEU A 451 11.58 16.24 20.50
CA LEU A 451 12.23 15.50 19.40
C LEU A 451 11.98 14.00 19.58
N VAL A 452 11.40 13.36 18.57
CA VAL A 452 10.99 11.94 18.63
C VAL A 452 11.33 11.23 17.31
N PHE A 453 11.78 9.98 17.38
CA PHE A 453 11.78 9.06 16.23
C PHE A 453 10.42 8.37 16.17
N LEU A 454 9.83 8.31 14.98
CA LEU A 454 8.57 7.60 14.75
C LEU A 454 8.87 6.27 14.06
N ASP A 455 8.32 5.19 14.59
CA ASP A 455 8.25 3.87 13.95
C ASP A 455 7.02 3.84 13.05
N VAL A 456 7.22 3.54 11.76
CA VAL A 456 6.22 3.75 10.71
C VAL A 456 6.26 2.59 9.72
N ASP A 457 5.08 2.04 9.46
CA ASP A 457 4.87 1.04 8.42
C ASP A 457 4.70 1.71 7.06
N GLN A 458 5.35 1.19 6.02
CA GLN A 458 5.21 1.66 4.64
C GLN A 458 4.82 0.52 3.71
N TYR A 459 3.80 0.75 2.89
CA TYR A 459 3.31 -0.19 1.88
C TYR A 459 3.48 0.41 0.48
N ARG A 460 3.84 -0.44 -0.48
CA ARG A 460 3.94 -0.12 -1.91
C ARG A 460 3.39 -1.28 -2.70
N GLU A 461 2.45 -1.02 -3.56
CA GLU A 461 1.68 -2.08 -4.19
C GLU A 461 1.37 -1.73 -5.63
N PHE A 462 1.45 -2.73 -6.50
CA PHE A 462 1.07 -2.63 -7.90
C PHE A 462 0.20 -3.81 -8.27
N PHE A 463 -1.02 -3.52 -8.71
CA PHE A 463 -2.03 -4.50 -9.08
C PHE A 463 -2.27 -4.42 -10.59
N VAL A 464 -1.95 -5.50 -11.31
CA VAL A 464 -2.07 -5.55 -12.76
C VAL A 464 -3.53 -5.71 -13.15
N GLN A 465 -4.04 -4.72 -13.87
CA GLN A 465 -5.39 -4.78 -14.44
C GLN A 465 -5.40 -5.47 -15.80
N GLN A 466 -4.41 -5.19 -16.66
CA GLN A 466 -4.31 -5.78 -17.99
C GLN A 466 -2.85 -6.06 -18.37
N VAL A 467 -2.65 -7.15 -19.10
CA VAL A 467 -1.35 -7.57 -19.63
C VAL A 467 -1.37 -7.44 -21.15
N PHE A 468 -0.33 -6.81 -21.71
CA PHE A 468 -0.05 -6.82 -23.15
C PHE A 468 1.17 -7.71 -23.40
N THR A 469 0.95 -8.88 -24.01
CA THR A 469 1.97 -9.94 -24.13
C THR A 469 3.06 -9.68 -25.17
N ASP A 470 2.80 -8.75 -26.09
CA ASP A 470 3.73 -8.32 -27.15
C ASP A 470 3.57 -6.81 -27.34
N LYS A 471 4.33 -6.04 -26.56
CA LYS A 471 4.31 -4.57 -26.61
C LYS A 471 5.70 -4.00 -26.34
N THR A 472 6.26 -3.35 -27.35
CA THR A 472 7.53 -2.62 -27.25
C THR A 472 7.32 -1.24 -26.63
N LEU A 473 8.41 -0.63 -26.19
CA LEU A 473 8.40 0.72 -25.63
C LEU A 473 7.93 1.75 -26.69
N PRO A 474 6.87 2.54 -26.45
CA PRO A 474 6.44 3.59 -27.37
C PRO A 474 7.39 4.79 -27.36
N GLU A 475 7.59 5.45 -28.51
CA GLU A 475 8.45 6.64 -28.63
C GLU A 475 7.76 7.93 -28.15
N ASP A 476 6.43 7.95 -28.10
CA ASP A 476 5.62 9.15 -27.83
C ASP A 476 5.26 9.34 -26.34
N LEU A 477 5.69 8.42 -25.46
CA LEU A 477 5.46 8.49 -24.02
C LEU A 477 6.64 9.14 -23.29
N LYS A 478 6.33 9.83 -22.18
CA LYS A 478 7.33 10.25 -21.20
C LYS A 478 7.33 9.29 -20.02
N PHE A 479 8.53 8.90 -19.61
CA PHE A 479 8.75 7.85 -18.60
C PHE A 479 9.20 8.42 -17.27
N VAL A 480 8.94 7.66 -16.21
CA VAL A 480 9.37 7.94 -14.84
C VAL A 480 10.89 7.91 -14.75
N ASN A 481 11.50 8.94 -14.15
CA ASN A 481 12.88 8.89 -13.72
C ASN A 481 13.01 8.02 -12.46
N LYS A 482 13.76 6.92 -12.55
CA LYS A 482 13.92 5.91 -11.47
C LYS A 482 14.70 6.41 -10.23
N ALA A 483 15.22 7.64 -10.26
CA ALA A 483 15.94 8.26 -9.15
C ALA A 483 15.24 9.52 -8.60
N GLU A 484 13.99 9.81 -8.99
CA GLU A 484 13.21 10.97 -8.55
C GLU A 484 11.83 10.54 -8.02
N MET A 485 11.22 11.37 -7.18
CA MET A 485 9.89 11.07 -6.60
C MET A 485 8.82 11.02 -7.70
N LEU A 486 7.85 10.09 -7.57
CA LEU A 486 6.80 9.90 -8.58
C LEU A 486 5.90 11.12 -8.77
N LYS A 487 5.70 11.94 -7.74
CA LYS A 487 4.93 13.19 -7.80
C LYS A 487 5.50 14.21 -8.81
N ASP A 488 6.79 14.10 -9.14
CA ASP A 488 7.50 15.01 -10.04
C ASP A 488 7.53 14.46 -11.49
N ALA A 489 7.02 13.25 -11.72
CA ALA A 489 7.00 12.62 -13.03
C ALA A 489 5.86 13.14 -13.92
N TYR A 490 6.08 13.09 -15.24
CA TYR A 490 5.08 13.51 -16.22
C TYR A 490 3.89 12.53 -16.29
N ILE A 491 2.68 13.07 -16.43
CA ILE A 491 1.44 12.31 -16.55
C ILE A 491 0.97 12.29 -18.01
N ASN A 492 0.86 11.10 -18.60
CA ASN A 492 0.46 10.86 -20.00
C ASN A 492 -1.08 10.72 -20.14
N ASN A 493 -1.85 11.57 -19.45
CA ASN A 493 -3.31 11.45 -19.30
C ASN A 493 -4.11 11.34 -20.62
N GLU A 494 -3.63 11.91 -21.72
CA GLU A 494 -4.29 11.85 -23.04
C GLU A 494 -4.16 10.48 -23.75
N ARG A 495 -3.41 9.53 -23.17
CA ARG A 495 -3.01 8.27 -23.84
C ARG A 495 -3.65 7.02 -23.24
N ILE A 496 -4.63 7.17 -22.35
CA ILE A 496 -5.33 6.05 -21.72
C ILE A 496 -6.85 6.17 -21.87
N ASP A 497 -7.51 5.03 -22.01
CA ASP A 497 -8.96 4.95 -21.85
C ASP A 497 -9.32 4.98 -20.36
N ASN A 498 -9.76 6.16 -19.89
CA ASN A 498 -10.21 6.38 -18.51
C ASN A 498 -11.46 5.56 -18.13
N ASP A 499 -12.20 5.04 -19.12
CA ASP A 499 -13.36 4.17 -18.90
C ASP A 499 -12.99 2.68 -18.81
N THR A 500 -11.74 2.30 -19.09
CA THR A 500 -11.30 0.91 -18.97
C THR A 500 -10.65 0.60 -17.63
N TYR A 501 -9.77 1.48 -17.14
CA TYR A 501 -8.99 1.25 -15.91
C TYR A 501 -9.51 2.10 -14.76
N TRP A 502 -9.33 1.66 -13.51
CA TRP A 502 -9.82 2.42 -12.35
C TRP A 502 -8.97 2.23 -11.09
N ILE A 503 -8.98 3.22 -10.20
CA ILE A 503 -8.26 3.17 -8.93
C ILE A 503 -9.04 2.28 -7.95
N ASN A 504 -8.40 1.31 -7.30
CA ASN A 504 -9.00 0.51 -6.23
C ASN A 504 -8.58 1.08 -4.86
N SER A 505 -9.04 2.30 -4.55
CA SER A 505 -8.70 2.93 -3.27
C SER A 505 -9.19 2.08 -2.09
N PRO A 506 -8.40 1.90 -1.02
CA PRO A 506 -8.85 1.18 0.16
C PRO A 506 -10.25 1.64 0.62
N LEU A 507 -11.13 0.70 0.98
CA LEU A 507 -12.35 1.06 1.68
C LEU A 507 -11.96 1.54 3.08
N LYS A 508 -12.13 2.85 3.36
CA LYS A 508 -11.89 3.41 4.69
C LYS A 508 -12.62 2.58 5.76
N LYS A 509 -11.87 1.87 6.59
CA LYS A 509 -12.23 1.59 7.99
C LYS A 509 -10.97 1.60 8.85
N ILE A 510 -10.75 2.73 9.52
CA ILE A 510 -10.32 2.68 10.92
C ILE A 510 -11.63 2.80 11.69
N LYS A 511 -12.21 1.67 12.13
CA LYS A 511 -13.18 1.70 13.23
C LYS A 511 -12.39 1.50 14.52
N ASP A 512 -12.68 2.36 15.50
CA ASP A 512 -12.05 2.49 16.82
C ASP A 512 -11.76 1.18 17.55
#